data_AF-A0A175RBZ6-F1
#
_entry.id   AF-A0A175RBZ6-F1
#
_cell.length_a   1.000
_cell.length_b   1.000
_cell.length_c   1.000
_cell.angle_alpha   90.00
_cell.angle_beta   90.00
_cell.angle_gamma   90.00
#
_symmetry.space_group_name_H-M   'P 1'
#
loop_
_entity.id
_entity.type
_entity.pdbx_description
1 polymer ?
#
loop_
_entity_poly.entity_id
_entity_poly.type
_entity_poly.pdbx_seq_one_letter_code
_entity_poly.pdbx_strand_id
1 'polypeptide(L)' 'MTRNFEALLEAAKKVQTTPEHREEQRRSFAYGNTAYENSNITREMVNRQADAMASERND' A
#
# COMPACT_ATOMS: atom_id res chain seq x y z
N MET A 1 -2.47 27.35 8.05
CA MET A 1 -1.34 26.57 7.51
C MET A 1 -0.08 27.04 8.21
N THR A 2 0.77 26.14 8.71
CA THR A 2 2.07 26.54 9.30
C THR A 2 3.17 26.39 8.25
N ARG A 3 4.23 27.21 8.32
CA ARG A 3 5.36 27.14 7.38
C ARG A 3 6.00 25.75 7.32
N ASN A 4 6.09 25.07 8.46
CA ASN A 4 6.64 23.71 8.53
C ASN A 4 5.73 22.70 7.82
N PHE A 5 4.41 22.84 7.92
CA PHE A 5 3.47 21.95 7.23
C PHE A 5 3.47 22.18 5.72
N GLU A 6 3.55 23.43 5.28
CA GLU A 6 3.70 23.77 3.85
C GLU A 6 4.99 23.18 3.26
N ALA A 7 6.11 23.26 3.99
CA ALA A 7 7.38 22.68 3.55
C ALA A 7 7.30 21.15 3.35
N LEU A 8 6.60 20.45 4.25
CA LEU A 8 6.39 19.00 4.14
C LEU A 8 5.50 18.63 2.95
N LEU A 9 4.46 19.43 2.68
CA LEU A 9 3.59 19.21 1.52
C LEU A 9 4.34 19.41 0.20
N GLU A 10 5.14 20.46 0.09
CA GLU A 10 5.96 20.72 -1.11
C GLU A 10 7.04 19.66 -1.31
N ALA A 11 7.57 19.06 -0.24
CA ALA A 11 8.46 17.92 -0.34
C ALA A 11 7.71 16.66 -0.83
N ALA A 12 6.55 16.35 -0.24
CA ALA A 12 5.77 15.16 -0.57
C ALA A 12 5.29 15.16 -2.05
N LYS A 13 4.88 16.33 -2.59
CA LYS A 13 4.47 16.47 -3.99
C LYS A 13 5.54 16.07 -5.01
N LYS A 14 6.81 16.16 -4.65
CA LYS A 14 7.95 15.88 -5.54
C LYS A 14 8.37 14.41 -5.53
N VAL A 15 7.85 13.61 -4.59
CA VAL A 15 8.18 12.20 -4.48
C VAL A 15 7.57 11.44 -5.66
N GLN A 16 8.40 10.71 -6.39
CA GLN A 16 7.95 9.80 -7.45
C GLN A 16 7.70 8.42 -6.85
N THR A 17 6.44 7.95 -6.90
CA THR A 17 6.09 6.61 -6.41
C THR A 17 6.60 5.55 -7.39
N THR A 18 7.48 4.67 -6.93
CA THR A 18 7.96 3.53 -7.72
C THR A 18 6.88 2.44 -7.82
N PRO A 19 6.99 1.51 -8.77
CA PRO A 19 6.10 0.35 -8.84
C PRO A 19 6.04 -0.45 -7.52
N GLU A 20 7.17 -0.62 -6.85
CA GLU A 20 7.29 -1.34 -5.59
C GLU A 20 6.54 -0.63 -4.47
N HIS A 21 6.69 0.70 -4.36
CA HIS A 21 5.93 1.51 -3.41
C HIS A 21 4.41 1.42 -3.66
N ARG A 22 3.98 1.41 -4.93
CA ARG A 22 2.55 1.25 -5.26
C ARG A 22 2.03 -0.12 -4.83
N GLU A 23 2.81 -1.17 -5.04
CA GLU A 23 2.43 -2.53 -4.66
C GLU A 23 2.37 -2.69 -3.14
N GLU A 24 3.35 -2.15 -2.41
CA GLU A 24 3.34 -2.14 -0.94
C GLU A 24 2.15 -1.35 -0.39
N GLN A 25 1.84 -0.21 -1.00
CA GLN A 25 0.65 0.57 -0.66
C GLN A 25 -0.62 -0.25 -0.90
N ARG A 26 -0.76 -0.88 -2.07
CA ARG A 26 -1.92 -1.73 -2.40
C ARG A 26 -2.11 -2.86 -1.38
N ARG A 27 -1.04 -3.57 -1.02
CA ARG A 27 -1.07 -4.63 0.01
C ARG A 27 -1.48 -4.09 1.37
N SER A 28 -0.94 -2.92 1.74
CA SER A 28 -1.25 -2.29 3.03
C SER A 28 -2.70 -1.82 3.12
N PHE A 29 -3.27 -1.28 2.03
CA PHE A 29 -4.69 -0.95 1.98
C PHE A 29 -5.57 -2.20 2.07
N ALA A 30 -5.25 -3.25 1.31
CA ALA A 30 -5.99 -4.50 1.36
C ALA A 30 -5.99 -5.09 2.78
N TYR A 31 -4.82 -5.16 3.42
CA TYR A 31 -4.71 -5.62 4.81
C TYR A 31 -5.42 -4.70 5.78
N GLY A 32 -5.23 -3.38 5.70
CA GLY A 32 -5.85 -2.43 6.62
C GLY A 32 -7.38 -2.51 6.59
N ASN A 33 -7.97 -2.56 5.39
CA ASN A 33 -9.41 -2.68 5.24
C ASN A 33 -9.95 -4.02 5.75
N THR A 34 -9.27 -5.12 5.42
CA THR A 34 -9.75 -6.47 5.75
C THR A 34 -9.52 -6.84 7.22
N ALA A 35 -8.39 -6.45 7.80
CA ALA A 35 -8.09 -6.70 9.21
C ALA A 35 -8.96 -5.85 10.16
N TYR A 36 -9.43 -4.70 9.69
CA TYR A 36 -10.43 -3.90 10.41
C TYR A 36 -11.76 -4.65 10.56
N GLU A 37 -12.18 -5.38 9.52
CA GLU A 37 -13.44 -6.13 9.52
C GLU A 37 -13.31 -7.53 10.13
N ASN A 38 -12.15 -8.16 10.00
CA ASN A 38 -11.90 -9.53 10.45
C ASN A 38 -10.46 -9.72 10.94
N SER A 39 -10.32 -9.87 12.26
CA SER A 39 -9.02 -10.06 12.92
C SER A 39 -8.29 -11.35 12.55
N ASN A 40 -8.99 -12.33 11.94
CA ASN A 40 -8.36 -13.56 11.47
C ASN A 40 -7.63 -13.37 10.14
N ILE A 41 -7.87 -12.26 9.43
CA ILE A 41 -7.15 -11.95 8.19
C ILE A 41 -5.77 -11.40 8.56
N THR A 42 -4.72 -12.13 8.16
CA THR A 42 -3.34 -11.75 8.45
C THR A 42 -2.69 -11.05 7.27
N ARG A 43 -1.64 -10.27 7.55
CA ARG A 43 -0.81 -9.64 6.51
C ARG A 43 -0.19 -10.66 5.56
N GLU A 44 0.17 -11.84 6.08
CA GLU A 44 0.70 -12.92 5.26
C GLU A 44 -0.33 -13.50 4.29
N MET A 45 -1.60 -13.63 4.70
CA MET A 45 -2.68 -14.05 3.79
C MET A 45 -2.83 -13.07 2.62
N VAL A 46 -2.81 -11.77 2.88
CA VAL A 46 -2.90 -10.73 1.85
C VAL A 46 -1.69 -10.75 0.92
N ASN A 47 -0.48 -10.95 1.47
CA ASN A 47 0.74 -11.07 0.67
C ASN A 47 0.68 -12.27 -0.28
N ARG A 48 0.31 -13.46 0.22
CA ARG A 48 0.19 -14.66 -0.62
C ARG A 48 -0.83 -14.49 -1.74
N GLN A 49 -1.97 -13.87 -1.44
CA GLN A 49 -3.00 -13.59 -2.45
C GLN A 49 -2.51 -12.58 -3.49
N ALA A 50 -1.79 -11.54 -3.06
CA ALA A 50 -1.19 -10.57 -3.97
C ALA A 50 -0.20 -11.22 -4.93
N ASP A 51 0.62 -12.15 -4.44
CA ASP A 51 1.59 -12.90 -5.25
C ASP A 51 0.87 -13.82 -6.26
N ALA A 52 -0.15 -14.57 -5.82
CA ALA A 52 -0.93 -15.44 -6.70
C ALA A 52 -1.60 -14.68 -7.85
N MET A 53 -2.21 -13.52 -7.56
CA MET A 53 -2.83 -12.67 -8.59
C MET A 53 -1.82 -12.08 -9.57
N ALA A 54 -0.57 -11.86 -9.15
CA ALA A 54 0.48 -11.40 -10.05
C ALA A 54 0.91 -12.50 -11.01
N SER A 55 0.99 -13.75 -10.54
CA SER A 55 1.26 -14.93 -11.37
C SER A 55 0.16 -15.15 -12.41
N GLU A 56 -1.12 -15.14 -12.01
CA GLU A 56 -2.26 -15.34 -12.92
C GLU A 56 -2.36 -14.30 -14.04
N ARG A 57 -1.81 -13.09 -13.85
CA ARG A 57 -1.79 -12.02 -14.87
C ARG A 57 -0.69 -12.18 -15.91
N ASN A 58 0.32 -13.00 -15.62
CA ASN A 58 1.49 -13.20 -16.47
C ASN A 58 1.40 -14.49 -17.32
N ASP A 59 0.37 -15.31 -17.09
CA ASP A 59 0.02 -16.50 -17.88
C ASP A 59 -1.03 -16.15 -18.97
#